data_AF-A0A535ID53-F1
#
_entry.id   AF-A0A535ID53-F1
#
_cell.length_a   1.000
_cell.length_b   1.000
_cell.length_c   1.000
_cell.angle_alpha   90.00
_cell.angle_beta   90.00
_cell.angle_gamma   90.00
#
_symmetry.space_group_name_H-M   'P 1'
#
loop_
_entity.id
_entity.type
_entity.pdbx_description
1 polymer ?
#
loop_
_entity_poly.entity_id
_entity_poly.type
_entity_poly.pdbx_seq_one_letter_code
_entity_poly.pdbx_strand_id
1 'polypeptide(L)' 'MDRGVTRINGLVVVDDRYGGNYEGRHVIWRQFTAVPGAQGLAFVYRQVQPADDAAALFEAATIAASWHITTEGR' A
#
# COMPACT_ATOMS: atom_id res chain seq x y z
N MET A 1 -3.29 -8.38 -11.23
CA MET A 1 -3.06 -7.01 -10.77
C MET A 1 -4.41 -6.36 -10.59
N ASP A 2 -4.63 -5.75 -9.43
CA ASP A 2 -5.83 -4.98 -9.08
C ASP A 2 -5.40 -3.58 -8.65
N ARG A 3 -6.17 -2.55 -9.03
CA ARG A 3 -5.87 -1.15 -8.75
C ARG A 3 -7.14 -0.43 -8.33
N GLY A 4 -7.08 0.25 -7.20
CA GLY A 4 -8.14 1.12 -6.70
C GLY A 4 -7.63 2.54 -6.45
N VAL A 5 -8.58 3.47 -6.32
CA VAL A 5 -8.34 4.79 -5.76
C VAL A 5 -9.16 4.89 -4.48
N THR A 6 -8.52 5.27 -3.39
CA THR A 6 -9.16 5.39 -2.08
C THR A 6 -8.77 6.69 -1.39
N ARG A 7 -9.37 6.96 -0.23
CA ARG A 7 -8.99 8.06 0.64
C ARG A 7 -8.45 7.54 1.96
N ILE A 8 -7.30 8.07 2.38
CA ILE A 8 -6.67 7.76 3.67
C ILE A 8 -6.35 9.08 4.35
N ASN A 9 -6.98 9.37 5.48
CA ASN A 9 -6.72 10.58 6.30
C ASN A 9 -6.67 11.88 5.48
N GLY A 10 -7.60 12.04 4.52
CA GLY A 10 -7.70 13.22 3.65
C GLY A 10 -6.87 13.18 2.37
N LEU A 11 -5.99 12.18 2.20
CA LEU A 11 -5.19 11.97 0.99
C LEU A 11 -5.96 11.14 -0.03
N VAL A 12 -5.85 11.50 -1.31
CA VAL A 12 -6.24 10.61 -2.42
C VAL A 12 -5.05 9.70 -2.71
N VAL A 13 -5.29 8.39 -2.66
CA VAL A 13 -4.26 7.36 -2.72
C VAL A 13 -4.61 6.34 -3.81
N VAL A 14 -3.62 5.93 -4.60
CA VAL A 14 -3.71 4.75 -5.47
C VAL A 14 -3.31 3.52 -4.64
N ASP A 15 -4.21 2.55 -4.53
CA ASP A 15 -4.03 1.26 -3.85
C ASP A 15 -3.86 0.17 -4.90
N ASP A 16 -2.62 -0.29 -5.07
CA ASP A 16 -2.23 -1.35 -6.00
C ASP A 16 -2.05 -2.67 -5.25
N ARG A 17 -2.65 -3.75 -5.76
CA ARG A 17 -2.48 -5.11 -5.26
C ARG A 17 -1.98 -6.00 -6.39
N TYR A 18 -0.90 -6.71 -6.14
CA TYR A 18 -0.35 -7.65 -7.10
C TYR A 18 0.39 -8.77 -6.39
N GLY A 19 0.57 -9.89 -7.07
CA GLY A 19 1.14 -11.09 -6.49
C GLY A 19 1.36 -12.15 -7.54
N GLY A 20 2.10 -13.17 -7.15
CA GLY A 20 2.43 -14.31 -8.00
C GLY A 20 3.62 -15.08 -7.44
N ASN A 21 4.14 -15.99 -8.25
CA ASN A 21 5.32 -16.76 -7.89
C ASN A 21 6.59 -16.03 -8.35
N TYR A 22 7.52 -15.79 -7.42
CA TYR A 22 8.84 -15.24 -7.68
C TYR A 22 9.89 -16.18 -7.09
N GLU A 23 10.81 -16.68 -7.92
CA GLU A 23 11.83 -17.68 -7.52
C GLU A 23 11.23 -18.90 -6.78
N GLY A 24 10.09 -19.39 -7.28
CA GLY A 24 9.39 -20.55 -6.69
C GLY A 24 8.66 -20.28 -5.38
N ARG A 25 8.63 -19.02 -4.91
CA ARG A 25 7.91 -18.62 -3.69
C ARG A 25 6.68 -17.79 -4.06
N HIS A 26 5.55 -18.09 -3.44
CA HIS A 26 4.37 -17.23 -3.51
C HIS A 26 4.69 -15.90 -2.81
N VAL A 27 4.44 -14.78 -3.48
CA VAL A 27 4.70 -13.44 -2.96
C VAL A 27 3.50 -12.56 -3.28
N ILE A 28 3.13 -11.73 -2.31
CA ILE A 28 2.11 -10.70 -2.49
C ILE A 28 2.70 -9.33 -2.17
N TRP A 29 2.16 -8.33 -2.87
CA TRP A 29 2.47 -6.94 -2.69
C TRP A 29 1.19 -6.13 -2.57
N ARG A 30 1.26 -5.10 -1.73
CA ARG A 30 0.29 -4.01 -1.73
C ARG A 30 1.04 -2.70 -1.66
N GLN A 31 0.69 -1.78 -2.56
CA GLN A 31 1.35 -0.48 -2.67
C GLN A 31 0.32 0.64 -2.55
N PHE A 32 0.67 1.67 -1.78
CA PHE A 32 -0.11 2.89 -1.64
C PHE A 32 0.74 4.05 -2.14
N THR A 33 0.26 4.79 -3.14
CA THR A 33 0.94 6.00 -3.64
C THR A 33 0.05 7.22 -3.57
N ALA A 34 0.65 8.34 -3.17
CA ALA A 34 -0.03 9.63 -3.05
C ALA A 34 0.92 10.76 -3.42
N VAL A 35 0.35 11.92 -3.78
CA VAL A 35 1.12 13.15 -4.00
C VAL A 35 0.56 14.27 -3.10
N PRO A 36 0.91 14.29 -1.80
CA PRO A 36 0.58 15.41 -0.93
C PRO A 36 1.37 16.67 -1.33
N GLY A 37 0.67 17.69 -1.81
CA GLY A 37 1.29 18.96 -2.23
C GLY A 37 2.23 18.76 -3.42
N ALA A 38 3.52 19.01 -3.23
CA ALA A 38 4.55 18.88 -4.25
C ALA A 38 5.46 17.64 -4.07
N GLN A 39 5.17 16.78 -3.09
CA GLN A 39 5.98 15.60 -2.79
C GLN A 39 5.22 14.32 -3.15
N GLY A 40 5.90 13.38 -3.79
CA GLY A 40 5.38 12.03 -4.03
C GLY A 40 5.74 11.10 -2.87
N LEU A 41 4.80 10.28 -2.42
CA LEU A 41 5.01 9.24 -1.41
C LEU A 41 4.58 7.89 -1.97
N ALA A 42 5.34 6.84 -1.65
CA ALA A 42 4.98 5.46 -1.89
C ALA A 42 5.29 4.61 -0.66
N PHE A 43 4.34 3.76 -0.26
CA PHE A 43 4.58 2.64 0.64
C PHE A 43 4.34 1.34 -0.10
N VAL A 44 5.31 0.45 -0.04
CA VAL A 44 5.26 -0.86 -0.67
C VAL A 44 5.41 -1.90 0.43
N TYR A 45 4.35 -2.66 0.65
CA TYR A 45 4.35 -3.81 1.53
C TYR A 45 4.56 -5.07 0.70
N ARG A 46 5.43 -5.97 1.16
CA ARG A 46 5.72 -7.26 0.52
C ARG A 46 5.74 -8.36 1.57
N GLN A 47 5.03 -9.45 1.32
CA GLN A 47 5.13 -10.66 2.11
C GLN A 47 5.47 -11.86 1.24
N VAL A 48 6.45 -12.65 1.69
CA VAL A 48 6.91 -13.87 1.03
C VAL A 48 6.32 -15.06 1.77
N GLN A 49 5.69 -15.95 1.03
CA GLN A 49 4.97 -17.12 1.54
C GLN A 49 3.99 -16.74 2.67
N PRO A 50 3.06 -15.79 2.43
CA PRO A 50 2.02 -15.51 3.40
C PRO A 50 1.23 -16.79 3.70
N ALA A 51 0.90 -17.00 4.97
CA ALA A 51 0.00 -18.09 5.37
C ALA A 51 -1.45 -17.81 4.93
N ASP A 52 -1.80 -16.52 4.81
CA ASP A 52 -3.09 -16.02 4.36
C ASP A 52 -2.89 -14.69 3.61
N ASP A 53 -3.19 -14.69 2.32
CA ASP A 53 -3.05 -13.52 1.45
C ASP A 53 -3.96 -12.36 1.88
N ALA A 54 -5.19 -12.66 2.31
CA ALA A 54 -6.16 -11.65 2.67
C ALA A 54 -5.75 -10.95 3.98
N ALA A 55 -5.29 -11.72 4.97
CA ALA A 55 -4.79 -11.18 6.23
C ALA A 55 -3.57 -10.27 6.02
N ALA A 56 -2.63 -10.71 5.19
CA ALA A 56 -1.45 -9.94 4.81
C ALA A 56 -1.79 -8.62 4.10
N LEU A 57 -2.71 -8.67 3.13
CA LEU A 57 -3.19 -7.47 2.44
C LEU A 57 -3.93 -6.53 3.41
N PHE A 58 -4.67 -7.07 4.38
CA PHE A 58 -5.37 -6.28 5.40
C PHE A 58 -4.40 -5.59 6.37
N GLU A 59 -3.32 -6.27 6.78
CA GLU A 59 -2.25 -5.68 7.58
C GLU A 59 -1.65 -4.46 6.88
N ALA A 60 -1.31 -4.59 5.59
CA ALA A 60 -0.79 -3.49 4.78
C ALA A 60 -1.77 -2.29 4.73
N ALA A 61 -3.08 -2.54 4.63
CA ALA A 61 -4.08 -1.46 4.72
C ALA A 61 -4.15 -0.82 6.09
N THR A 62 -4.01 -1.61 7.16
CA THR A 62 -4.02 -1.09 8.54
C THR A 62 -2.82 -0.18 8.78
N ILE A 63 -1.64 -0.57 8.28
CA ILE A 63 -0.43 0.27 8.32
C ILE A 63 -0.66 1.55 7.53
N ALA A 64 -1.15 1.47 6.29
CA ALA A 64 -1.41 2.66 5.48
C ALA A 64 -2.44 3.60 6.13
N ALA A 65 -3.47 3.05 6.78
CA ALA A 65 -4.47 3.83 7.51
C ALA A 65 -3.90 4.65 8.68
N SER A 66 -2.72 4.28 9.19
CA SER A 66 -2.01 5.04 10.24
C SER A 66 -1.26 6.28 9.71
N TRP A 67 -1.27 6.54 8.40
CA TRP A 67 -0.57 7.67 7.81
C TRP A 67 -1.14 9.02 8.24
N HIS A 68 -0.35 9.75 9.01
CA HIS A 68 -0.58 11.17 9.30
C HIS A 68 0.48 11.99 8.56
N ILE A 69 0.17 12.39 7.32
CA ILE A 69 1.05 13.29 6.56
C ILE A 69 0.69 14.71 6.96
N THR A 70 1.48 15.33 7.83
CA THR A 70 1.34 16.73 8.16
C THR A 70 1.89 17.58 7.02
N THR A 71 1.06 18.46 6.46
CA THR A 71 1.53 19.54 5.59
C THR A 71 2.08 20.67 6.46
N GLU A 72 3.13 20.42 7.24
CA GLU A 72 3.87 21.51 7.86
C GLU A 72 4.81 22.10 6.81
N GLY A 73 4.41 23.25 6.28
CA GLY A 73 5.15 23.95 5.23
C GLY A 73 4.24 24.72 4.28
N ARG A 74 3.45 25.65 4.81
CA ARG A 74 2.94 26.79 4.04
C ARG A 74 2.88 28.02 4.91
#